data_AF-A0A8H8SN96-F1
#
_entry.id   AF-A0A8H8SN96-F1
#
_cell.length_a   1.000
_cell.length_b   1.000
_cell.length_c   1.000
_cell.angle_alpha   90.00
_cell.angle_beta   90.00
_cell.angle_gamma   90.00
#
_symmetry.space_group_name_H-M   'P 1'
#
loop_
_entity.id
_entity.type
_entity.pdbx_description
1 polymer ?
#
loop_
_entity_poly.entity_id
_entity_poly.type
_entity_poly.pdbx_seq_one_letter_code
_entity_poly.pdbx_strand_id
1 'polypeptide(L)'
;MVTRNGTVEVVPASEDGSMLSDRYSETMMNNILRSGVDFENFREPFEGIPHAAIHDAIGGDMGPASSPNEPMFFLHHTNVDRWWWKWQHLNGSVNALQYTGNTVQGEDTLDATPQDIMPFMSLFGGEDLPVSDVLLTNSSRLCYTYAY
;
A
#
# COMPACT_ATOMS: atom_id res chain seq x y z
N MET A 1 -2.67 -18.14 18.40
CA MET A 1 -3.30 -18.53 19.70
C MET A 1 -2.23 -19.16 20.56
N VAL A 2 -1.83 -18.48 21.63
CA VAL A 2 -0.71 -18.90 22.49
C VAL A 2 -1.27 -19.33 23.84
N THR A 3 -0.77 -20.43 24.38
CA THR A 3 -1.19 -20.95 25.68
C THR A 3 -0.16 -20.56 26.73
N ARG A 4 -0.58 -19.81 27.76
CA ARG A 4 0.24 -19.53 28.96
C ARG A 4 -0.42 -20.17 30.17
N ASN A 5 0.34 -20.97 30.93
CA ASN A 5 -0.14 -21.68 32.12
C ASN A 5 -1.47 -22.43 31.94
N GLY A 6 -1.67 -23.08 30.78
CA GLY A 6 -2.89 -23.86 30.50
C GLY A 6 -4.14 -23.03 30.22
N THR A 7 -4.03 -21.70 30.16
CA THR A 7 -5.11 -20.80 29.74
C THR A 7 -4.87 -20.37 28.30
N VAL A 8 -5.92 -20.43 27.50
CA VAL A 8 -5.91 -19.89 26.14
C VAL A 8 -6.10 -18.38 26.27
N GLU A 9 -5.01 -17.62 26.11
CA GLU A 9 -5.06 -16.16 26.12
C GLU A 9 -5.25 -15.67 24.68
N VAL A 10 -6.20 -14.73 24.50
CA VAL A 10 -6.28 -13.94 23.27
C VAL A 10 -5.17 -12.91 23.37
N VAL A 11 -3.98 -13.33 22.97
CA VAL A 11 -2.84 -12.44 22.83
C VAL A 11 -3.06 -11.61 21.56
N PRO A 12 -2.99 -10.27 21.61
CA PRO A 12 -2.98 -9.44 20.41
C PRO A 12 -1.97 -10.01 19.40
N ALA A 13 -2.29 -10.01 18.12
CA ALA A 13 -1.42 -10.65 17.12
C ALA A 13 -0.01 -10.00 16.98
N SER A 14 0.17 -8.81 17.55
CA SER A 14 1.49 -8.18 17.75
C SER A 14 2.28 -8.80 18.92
N GLU A 15 1.61 -9.46 19.87
CA GLU A 15 2.19 -10.02 21.09
C GLU A 15 2.34 -11.55 21.03
N ASP A 16 1.65 -12.24 20.11
CA ASP A 16 1.73 -13.70 19.96
C ASP A 16 2.97 -14.15 19.15
N GLY A 17 3.74 -13.17 18.66
CA GLY A 17 4.97 -13.35 17.89
C GLY A 17 4.75 -13.69 16.42
N SER A 18 3.49 -13.83 15.97
CA SER A 18 3.17 -14.09 14.56
C SER A 18 3.38 -12.86 13.68
N MET A 19 3.40 -11.67 14.28
CA MET A 19 3.50 -10.37 13.62
C MET A 19 2.40 -10.17 12.56
N LEU A 20 1.22 -10.78 12.72
CA LEU A 20 0.13 -10.75 11.72
C LEU A 20 0.50 -11.40 10.36
N SER A 21 1.43 -12.34 10.35
CA SER A 21 1.95 -12.96 9.11
C SER A 21 0.93 -13.63 8.20
N ASP A 22 -0.23 -14.02 8.71
CA ASP A 22 -1.35 -14.53 7.91
C ASP A 22 -1.92 -13.47 6.94
N ARG A 23 -1.86 -12.19 7.33
CA ARG A 23 -2.40 -11.05 6.56
C ARG A 23 -1.51 -10.57 5.41
N TYR A 24 -0.27 -11.02 5.36
CA TYR A 24 0.68 -10.71 4.27
C TYR A 24 1.40 -11.96 3.75
N SER A 25 0.75 -13.11 3.89
CA SER A 25 1.23 -14.38 3.35
C SER A 25 1.25 -14.39 1.81
N GLU A 26 2.08 -15.24 1.21
CA GLU A 26 2.14 -15.40 -0.25
C GLU A 26 0.76 -15.72 -0.85
N THR A 27 -0.03 -16.58 -0.19
CA THR A 27 -1.39 -16.90 -0.63
C THR A 27 -2.30 -15.67 -0.61
N MET A 28 -2.26 -14.86 0.46
CA MET A 28 -3.02 -13.61 0.53
C MET A 28 -2.64 -12.67 -0.61
N MET A 29 -1.33 -12.43 -0.78
CA MET A 29 -0.81 -11.53 -1.80
C MET A 29 -1.18 -11.97 -3.22
N ASN A 30 -1.05 -13.27 -3.52
CA ASN A 30 -1.41 -13.82 -4.82
C ASN A 30 -2.92 -13.76 -5.08
N ASN A 31 -3.75 -13.91 -4.04
CA ASN A 31 -5.20 -13.76 -4.18
C ASN A 31 -5.57 -12.32 -4.53
N ILE A 32 -5.03 -11.33 -3.80
CA ILE A 32 -5.25 -9.91 -4.06
C ILE A 32 -4.83 -9.54 -5.50
N LEU A 33 -3.65 -9.97 -5.94
CA LEU A 33 -3.21 -9.71 -7.32
C LEU A 33 -4.12 -10.32 -8.38
N ARG A 34 -4.69 -11.51 -8.13
CA ARG A 34 -5.55 -12.21 -9.09
C ARG A 34 -6.98 -11.68 -9.09
N SER A 35 -7.50 -11.26 -7.94
CA SER A 35 -8.84 -10.70 -7.80
C SER A 35 -8.90 -9.21 -8.16
N GLY A 36 -7.77 -8.50 -8.15
CA GLY A 36 -7.64 -7.13 -8.60
C GLY A 36 -7.81 -6.98 -10.11
N VAL A 37 -9.02 -7.20 -10.61
CA VAL A 37 -9.37 -7.02 -12.03
C VAL A 37 -9.41 -5.55 -12.43
N ASP A 38 -9.53 -4.66 -11.45
CA ASP A 38 -9.43 -3.21 -11.57
C ASP A 38 -8.76 -2.61 -10.32
N PHE A 39 -8.51 -1.30 -10.36
CA PHE A 39 -7.79 -0.58 -9.32
C PHE A 39 -8.43 -0.71 -7.94
N GLU A 40 -9.75 -0.60 -7.81
CA GLU A 40 -10.42 -0.68 -6.50
C GLU A 40 -10.37 -2.09 -5.94
N ASN A 41 -10.63 -3.10 -6.78
CA ASN A 41 -10.55 -4.51 -6.39
C ASN A 41 -9.13 -4.97 -6.01
N PHE A 42 -8.10 -4.20 -6.39
CA PHE A 42 -6.73 -4.37 -5.92
C PHE A 42 -6.45 -3.55 -4.65
N ARG A 43 -6.68 -2.23 -4.72
CA ARG A 43 -6.32 -1.23 -3.69
C ARG A 43 -7.00 -1.53 -2.37
N GLU A 44 -8.32 -1.74 -2.37
CA GLU A 44 -9.09 -1.87 -1.13
C GLU A 44 -8.58 -3.02 -0.24
N PRO A 45 -8.49 -4.29 -0.71
CA PRO A 45 -7.99 -5.37 0.13
C PRO A 45 -6.49 -5.25 0.41
N PHE A 46 -5.70 -4.65 -0.49
CA PHE A 46 -4.25 -4.47 -0.29
C PHE A 46 -3.94 -3.44 0.81
N GLU A 47 -4.58 -2.28 0.76
CA GLU A 47 -4.39 -1.19 1.74
C GLU A 47 -4.96 -1.59 3.11
N GLY A 48 -6.10 -2.28 3.13
CA GLY A 48 -6.81 -2.65 4.36
C GLY A 48 -6.27 -3.88 5.09
N ILE A 49 -5.54 -4.77 4.41
CA ILE A 49 -5.09 -6.04 4.99
C ILE A 49 -3.55 -6.08 5.12
N PRO A 50 -2.74 -6.34 4.07
CA PRO A 50 -1.29 -6.47 4.23
C PRO A 50 -0.58 -5.15 4.55
N HIS A 51 -1.00 -4.01 3.98
CA HIS A 51 -0.43 -2.71 4.31
C HIS A 51 -0.69 -2.36 5.78
N ALA A 52 -1.96 -2.35 6.20
CA ALA A 52 -2.35 -2.11 7.59
C ALA A 52 -1.68 -3.09 8.57
N ALA A 53 -1.56 -4.36 8.22
CA ALA A 53 -0.96 -5.36 9.10
C ALA A 53 0.51 -5.08 9.43
N ILE A 54 1.30 -4.53 8.50
CA ILE A 54 2.70 -4.19 8.79
C ILE A 54 2.81 -2.95 9.66
N HIS A 55 1.95 -1.95 9.44
CA HIS A 55 1.81 -0.81 10.36
C HIS A 55 1.49 -1.28 11.79
N ASP A 56 0.49 -2.16 11.92
CA ASP A 56 0.05 -2.73 13.20
C ASP A 56 1.13 -3.61 13.86
N ALA A 57 1.85 -4.41 13.07
CA ALA A 57 2.84 -5.35 13.57
C ALA A 57 4.10 -4.65 14.12
N ILE A 58 4.54 -3.57 13.46
CA ILE A 58 5.66 -2.75 13.98
C ILE A 58 5.19 -1.93 15.18
N GLY A 59 3.99 -1.34 15.10
CA GLY A 59 3.41 -0.53 16.16
C GLY A 59 4.19 0.75 16.44
N GLY A 60 3.94 1.36 17.61
CA GLY A 60 4.57 2.62 18.00
C GLY A 60 4.26 3.74 17.00
N ASP A 61 5.30 4.40 16.50
CA ASP A 61 5.13 5.48 15.53
C ASP A 61 4.56 4.99 14.19
N MET A 62 4.62 3.69 13.84
CA MET A 62 3.99 3.17 12.62
C MET A 62 2.45 3.14 12.66
N GLY A 63 1.81 3.26 13.82
CA GLY A 63 0.34 3.22 13.93
C GLY A 63 -0.41 4.49 13.50
N PRO A 64 -0.07 5.68 14.04
CA PRO A 64 -0.79 6.92 13.75
C PRO A 64 -0.54 7.45 12.33
N ALA A 65 -1.29 8.49 11.93
CA ALA A 65 -1.08 9.21 10.67
C ALA A 65 0.32 9.86 10.55
N SER A 66 1.06 9.94 11.66
CA SER A 66 2.46 10.34 11.71
C SER A 66 3.45 9.18 11.49
N SER A 67 3.00 8.05 10.93
CA SER A 67 3.84 6.89 10.60
C SER A 67 5.09 7.15 9.78
N PRO A 68 5.16 8.18 8.92
CA PRO A 68 6.41 8.56 8.28
C PRO A 68 7.55 8.97 9.22
N ASN A 69 7.28 9.22 10.52
CA ASN A 69 8.32 9.52 11.52
C ASN A 69 9.17 8.29 11.88
N GLU A 70 8.68 7.08 11.64
CA GLU A 70 9.44 5.84 11.83
C GLU A 70 10.20 5.50 10.53
N PRO A 71 11.54 5.38 10.53
CA PRO A 71 12.33 5.13 9.31
C PRO A 71 11.91 3.88 8.52
N MET A 72 11.39 2.84 9.19
CA MET A 72 10.88 1.63 8.52
C MET A 72 9.68 1.90 7.60
N PHE A 73 8.98 3.02 7.77
CA PHE A 73 7.89 3.47 6.89
C PHE A 73 8.32 3.46 5.41
N PHE A 74 9.50 4.01 5.11
CA PHE A 74 9.97 4.12 3.72
C PHE A 74 10.27 2.76 3.10
N LEU A 75 10.80 1.81 3.89
CA LEU A 75 11.00 0.44 3.42
C LEU A 75 9.67 -0.29 3.22
N HIS A 76 8.72 -0.08 4.13
CA HIS A 76 7.36 -0.62 3.99
C HIS A 76 6.69 -0.09 2.71
N HIS A 77 6.64 1.23 2.51
CA HIS A 77 6.01 1.84 1.35
C HIS A 77 6.75 1.58 0.03
N THR A 78 8.07 1.34 0.07
CA THR A 78 8.79 0.83 -1.12
C THR A 78 8.26 -0.54 -1.55
N ASN A 79 7.88 -1.39 -0.60
CA ASN A 79 7.29 -2.70 -0.91
C ASN A 79 5.80 -2.59 -1.28
N VAL A 80 5.06 -1.63 -0.70
CA VAL A 80 3.70 -1.26 -1.14
C VAL A 80 3.71 -0.88 -2.62
N ASP A 81 4.59 0.06 -2.99
CA ASP A 81 4.77 0.49 -4.37
C ASP A 81 5.20 -0.68 -5.29
N ARG A 82 6.11 -1.56 -4.83
CA ARG A 82 6.47 -2.77 -5.58
C ARG A 82 5.26 -3.65 -5.92
N TRP A 83 4.32 -3.84 -5.01
CA TRP A 83 3.12 -4.65 -5.27
C TRP A 83 2.15 -3.95 -6.21
N TRP A 84 2.01 -2.63 -6.09
CA TRP A 84 1.25 -1.84 -7.06
C TRP A 84 1.87 -1.91 -8.45
N TRP A 85 3.18 -1.73 -8.57
CA TRP A 85 3.94 -1.90 -9.81
C TRP A 85 3.74 -3.30 -10.42
N LYS A 86 3.80 -4.36 -9.60
CA LYS A 86 3.52 -5.73 -10.06
C LYS A 86 2.12 -5.85 -10.64
N TRP A 87 1.12 -5.32 -9.93
CA TRP A 87 -0.27 -5.33 -10.37
C TRP A 87 -0.48 -4.57 -11.69
N GLN A 88 0.14 -3.39 -11.82
CA GLN A 88 0.14 -2.59 -13.04
C GLN A 88 0.69 -3.36 -14.26
N HIS A 89 1.66 -4.26 -14.07
CA HIS A 89 2.31 -5.03 -15.13
C HIS A 89 1.63 -6.38 -15.44
N LEU A 90 0.58 -6.76 -14.70
CA LEU A 90 -0.18 -7.98 -14.99
C LEU A 90 -0.90 -7.90 -16.35
N ASN A 91 -1.16 -9.07 -16.93
CA ASN A 91 -1.99 -9.23 -18.13
C ASN A 91 -1.61 -8.30 -19.30
N GLY A 92 -0.31 -8.04 -19.51
CA GLY A 92 0.15 -7.16 -20.59
C GLY A 92 -0.01 -5.67 -20.28
N SER A 93 0.02 -5.29 -19.00
CA SER A 93 -0.05 -3.91 -18.52
C SER A 93 -1.39 -3.20 -18.75
N VAL A 94 -2.49 -3.95 -18.83
CA VAL A 94 -3.86 -3.40 -18.93
C VAL A 94 -4.26 -2.56 -17.72
N ASN A 95 -3.55 -2.73 -16.60
CA ASN A 95 -3.78 -2.03 -15.34
C ASN A 95 -2.91 -0.78 -15.18
N ALA A 96 -1.94 -0.54 -16.08
CA ALA A 96 -0.87 0.44 -15.86
C ALA A 96 -1.37 1.85 -15.53
N LEU A 97 -2.44 2.29 -16.20
CA LEU A 97 -2.98 3.64 -16.06
C LEU A 97 -4.27 3.69 -15.23
N GLN A 98 -4.67 2.58 -14.61
CA GLN A 98 -5.88 2.59 -13.80
C GLN A 98 -5.64 3.37 -12.51
N TYR A 99 -6.47 4.39 -12.33
CA TYR A 99 -6.49 5.28 -11.18
C TYR A 99 -7.92 5.81 -11.05
N THR A 100 -8.54 5.59 -9.90
CA THR A 100 -9.90 6.03 -9.59
C THR A 100 -10.00 6.21 -8.07
N GLY A 101 -11.11 6.76 -7.59
CA GLY A 101 -11.31 7.07 -6.18
C GLY A 101 -11.94 8.44 -5.98
N ASN A 102 -12.07 8.83 -4.72
CA ASN A 102 -12.51 10.16 -4.33
C ASN A 102 -11.33 11.14 -4.22
N THR A 103 -11.57 12.41 -4.51
CA THR A 103 -10.60 13.48 -4.23
C THR A 103 -10.66 13.97 -2.78
N VAL A 104 -11.76 13.67 -2.07
CA VAL A 104 -12.01 14.09 -0.69
C VAL A 104 -12.27 12.88 0.20
N GLN A 105 -11.50 12.78 1.30
CA GLN A 105 -11.65 11.69 2.25
C GLN A 105 -13.05 11.65 2.86
N GLY A 106 -13.69 10.47 2.82
CA GLY A 106 -15.01 10.24 3.39
C GLY A 106 -16.17 10.52 2.42
N GLU A 107 -15.89 10.98 1.20
CA GLU A 107 -16.88 11.12 0.15
C GLU A 107 -16.98 9.85 -0.72
N ASP A 108 -18.15 9.57 -1.27
CA ASP A 108 -18.34 8.40 -2.15
C ASP A 108 -18.24 8.75 -3.65
N THR A 109 -17.98 10.02 -3.97
CA THR A 109 -17.88 10.48 -5.36
C THR A 109 -16.56 10.03 -5.96
N LEU A 110 -16.61 9.30 -7.09
CA LEU A 110 -15.43 8.85 -7.82
C LEU A 110 -15.00 9.89 -8.86
N ASP A 111 -14.35 10.96 -8.42
CA ASP A 111 -13.94 12.11 -9.24
C ASP A 111 -12.42 12.27 -9.40
N ALA A 112 -11.62 11.36 -8.84
CA ALA A 112 -10.17 11.40 -8.98
C ALA A 112 -9.72 11.15 -10.43
N THR A 113 -8.75 11.95 -10.88
CA THR A 113 -8.18 11.88 -12.23
C THR A 113 -6.65 11.92 -12.20
N PRO A 114 -5.97 11.35 -13.20
CA PRO A 114 -4.52 11.52 -13.32
C PRO A 114 -4.04 12.97 -13.50
N GLN A 115 -4.96 13.92 -13.75
CA GLN A 115 -4.64 15.35 -13.88
C GLN A 115 -4.66 16.08 -12.54
N ASP A 116 -5.13 15.44 -11.47
CA ASP A 116 -5.17 16.04 -10.14
C ASP A 116 -3.75 16.34 -9.66
N ILE A 117 -3.59 17.52 -9.07
CA ILE A 117 -2.30 17.99 -8.58
C ILE A 117 -2.03 17.40 -7.20
N MET A 118 -0.98 16.59 -7.11
CA MET A 118 -0.49 16.03 -5.86
C MET A 118 0.47 17.03 -5.19
N PRO A 119 0.20 17.46 -3.94
CA PRO A 119 1.10 18.34 -3.22
C PRO A 119 2.34 17.56 -2.78
N PHE A 120 3.50 17.91 -3.33
CA PHE A 120 4.78 17.27 -2.99
C PHE A 120 5.55 18.03 -1.90
N MET A 121 5.04 19.19 -1.46
CA MET A 121 5.60 19.95 -0.34
C MET A 121 7.11 20.19 -0.48
N SER A 122 7.55 20.53 -1.69
CA SER A 122 8.95 20.74 -2.07
C SER A 122 9.87 19.51 -2.11
N LEU A 123 9.36 18.28 -1.91
CA LEU A 123 10.16 17.04 -1.94
C LEU A 123 10.70 16.68 -3.33
N PHE A 124 10.17 17.28 -4.41
CA PHE A 124 10.58 17.05 -5.80
C PHE A 124 11.02 18.35 -6.49
N GLY A 125 11.99 19.05 -5.91
CA GLY A 125 12.55 20.27 -6.54
C GLY A 125 11.63 21.49 -6.47
N GLY A 126 10.66 21.49 -5.55
CA GLY A 126 9.79 22.64 -5.28
C GLY A 126 8.46 22.67 -6.03
N GLU A 127 8.22 21.74 -6.94
CA GLU A 127 6.99 21.68 -7.76
C GLU A 127 6.00 20.64 -7.22
N ASP A 128 4.71 20.98 -7.25
CA ASP A 128 3.63 20.01 -7.14
C ASP A 128 3.37 19.41 -8.53
N LEU A 129 3.05 18.11 -8.58
CA LEU A 129 3.02 17.35 -9.83
C LEU A 129 1.64 16.76 -10.06
N PRO A 130 1.17 16.65 -11.32
CA PRO A 130 -0.02 15.87 -11.60
C PRO A 130 0.24 14.40 -11.25
N VAL A 131 -0.79 13.67 -10.81
CA VAL A 131 -0.69 12.22 -10.55
C VAL A 131 -0.09 11.48 -11.75
N SER A 132 -0.41 11.87 -12.98
CA SER A 132 0.10 11.27 -14.21
C SER A 132 1.64 11.28 -14.32
N ASP A 133 2.31 12.25 -13.70
CA ASP A 133 3.78 12.33 -13.72
C ASP A 133 4.44 11.28 -12.84
N VAL A 134 3.72 10.74 -11.85
CA VAL A 134 4.24 9.79 -10.85
C VAL A 134 3.48 8.46 -10.81
N LEU A 135 2.50 8.27 -11.71
CA LEU A 135 1.68 7.06 -11.78
C LEU A 135 2.46 5.82 -12.23
N LEU A 136 3.51 6.02 -13.04
CA LEU A 136 4.36 4.97 -13.58
C LEU A 136 5.81 5.18 -13.17
N THR A 137 6.52 4.08 -12.90
CA THR A 137 7.93 4.10 -12.48
C THR A 137 8.91 4.46 -13.60
N ASN A 138 8.42 4.57 -14.85
CA ASN A 138 9.15 4.94 -16.06
C ASN A 138 8.55 6.18 -16.76
N SER A 139 8.30 7.24 -15.99
CA SER A 139 7.77 8.50 -16.48
C SER A 139 8.87 9.53 -16.80
N SER A 140 8.47 10.77 -17.10
CA SER A 140 9.39 11.92 -17.18
C SER A 140 10.02 12.27 -15.81
N ARG A 141 9.39 11.88 -14.70
CA ARG A 141 9.84 12.18 -13.33
C ARG A 141 10.48 10.98 -12.64
N LEU A 142 10.07 9.76 -12.97
CA LEU A 142 10.53 8.52 -12.33
C LEU A 142 11.26 7.64 -13.33
N CYS A 143 12.38 7.06 -12.91
CA CYS A 143 13.18 6.14 -13.73
C CYS A 143 13.78 5.03 -12.86
N TYR A 144 12.93 4.12 -12.39
CA TYR A 144 13.36 2.96 -11.61
C TYR A 144 12.53 1.72 -11.92
N THR A 145 13.05 0.55 -11.55
CA THR A 145 12.36 -0.73 -11.66
C THR A 145 12.56 -1.53 -10.39
N TYR A 146 11.68 -2.52 -10.17
CA TYR A 146 11.86 -3.49 -9.11
C TYR A 146 12.47 -4.79 -9.63
N ALA A 147 13.26 -5.43 -8.78
CA ALA A 147 13.67 -6.81 -9.02
C ALA A 147 12.46 -7.76 -8.92
N TYR A 148 12.39 -8.70 -9.86
CA TYR A 148 11.40 -9.77 -9.89
C TYR A 148 11.66 -10.80 -8.79
#